data_AF-A0A6G1CRI2-F1
#
_entry.id   AF-A0A6G1CRI2-F1
#
_cell.length_a   1.000
_cell.length_b   1.000
_cell.length_c   1.000
_cell.angle_alpha   90.00
_cell.angle_beta   90.00
_cell.angle_gamma   90.00
#
_symmetry.space_group_name_H-M   'P 1'
#
loop_
_entity.id
_entity.type
_entity.pdbx_description
1 polymer ?
#
loop_
_entity_poly.entity_id
_entity_poly.type
_entity_poly.pdbx_seq_one_letter_code
_entity_poly.pdbx_strand_id
1 'polypeptide(L)'
;MDYMYLQMGAPDFLRSRVVVPSALAQGRPCLPLDTGIRSVYFKPEIFDESNFKRWQARAKLWLMDQKLFWVISSPPKGTLDGKARSEWEDATNAAIARLLAVLSNRLFDIYVTYTDAKKLWDELDQKYSEGDNGNELFTTATYLNY
;
A
#
# COMPACT_ATOMS: atom_id res chain seq x y z
N MET A 1 -13.18 28.91 74.90
CA MET A 1 -12.25 28.76 76.04
C MET A 1 -11.44 27.52 75.73
N ASP A 2 -10.13 27.52 75.58
CA ASP A 2 -9.15 28.50 76.01
C ASP A 2 -7.83 28.20 75.25
N TYR A 3 -7.18 29.24 74.67
CA TYR A 3 -5.74 29.59 74.68
C TYR A 3 -4.71 28.43 74.72
N MET A 4 -3.52 28.48 74.10
CA MET A 4 -2.75 29.45 73.35
C MET A 4 -1.48 28.66 72.93
N TYR A 5 -0.98 28.95 71.73
CA TYR A 5 0.43 29.12 71.41
C TYR A 5 1.49 28.37 72.24
N LEU A 6 2.22 27.46 71.60
CA LEU A 6 3.69 27.57 71.65
C LEU A 6 4.31 27.49 70.26
N GLN A 7 4.90 28.64 69.92
CA GLN A 7 5.62 28.97 68.72
C GLN A 7 7.09 28.62 68.90
N MET A 8 7.61 27.70 68.10
CA MET A 8 9.03 27.56 67.76
C MET A 8 9.03 26.95 66.35
N GLY A 9 9.24 27.71 65.28
CA GLY A 9 10.54 28.26 64.92
C GLY A 9 11.13 27.36 63.85
N ALA A 10 10.92 27.72 62.57
CA ALA A 10 11.43 27.04 61.39
C ALA A 10 12.96 26.85 61.43
N PRO A 11 13.47 25.87 60.68
CA PRO A 11 14.45 26.28 59.69
C PRO A 11 14.11 25.82 58.28
N ASP A 12 14.00 26.84 57.43
CA ASP A 12 14.22 26.84 55.99
C ASP A 12 15.48 26.06 55.58
N PHE A 13 15.30 25.01 54.79
CA PHE A 13 16.30 24.64 53.78
C PHE A 13 15.62 24.44 52.43
N LEU A 14 15.49 25.56 51.73
CA LEU A 14 15.28 25.66 50.30
C LEU A 14 16.43 24.98 49.53
N ARG A 15 16.09 23.91 48.78
CA ARG A 15 16.65 23.54 47.46
C ARG A 15 15.93 22.25 47.04
N SER A 16 15.32 22.09 45.89
CA SER A 16 15.34 22.84 44.65
C SER A 16 14.17 22.34 43.81
N ARG A 17 13.62 23.25 42.99
CA ARG A 17 12.59 23.07 41.96
C ARG A 17 12.41 21.64 41.42
N VAL A 18 11.20 21.13 41.55
CA VAL A 18 10.50 20.53 40.41
C VAL A 18 9.18 21.27 40.28
N VAL A 19 9.14 22.23 39.37
CA VAL A 19 7.89 22.72 38.81
C VAL A 19 7.27 21.52 38.10
N VAL A 20 6.19 21.00 38.66
CA VAL A 20 5.23 20.16 37.94
C VAL A 20 4.17 21.10 37.38
N PRO A 21 4.15 21.38 36.07
CA PRO A 21 2.98 22.00 35.47
C PRO A 21 1.90 20.93 35.30
N SER A 22 0.81 21.12 36.04
CA SER A 22 -0.50 20.54 35.77
C SER A 22 -0.93 20.82 34.34
N ALA A 23 -1.03 19.78 33.52
CA ALA A 23 -1.76 19.79 32.26
C ALA A 23 -2.27 18.37 31.92
N LEU A 24 -3.17 17.83 32.73
CA LEU A 24 -3.94 16.61 32.44
C LEU A 24 -5.38 16.92 31.99
N ALA A 25 -5.57 18.01 31.26
CA ALA A 25 -6.87 18.32 30.69
C ALA A 25 -6.69 19.02 29.36
N GLN A 26 -6.57 18.23 28.28
CA GLN A 26 -7.27 18.45 27.02
C GLN A 26 -6.90 17.32 26.05
N GLY A 27 -7.93 16.72 25.47
CA GLY A 27 -7.84 15.52 24.65
C GLY A 27 -6.80 15.69 23.55
N ARG A 28 -6.03 14.63 23.30
CA ARG A 28 -5.33 14.54 22.02
C ARG A 28 -6.40 14.54 20.92
N PRO A 29 -6.48 15.56 20.05
CA PRO A 29 -7.17 15.35 18.79
C PRO A 29 -6.46 14.18 18.11
N CYS A 30 -7.23 13.17 17.71
CA CYS A 30 -6.78 12.15 16.78
C CYS A 30 -6.08 12.89 15.64
N LEU A 31 -4.78 12.61 15.45
CA LEU A 31 -4.04 13.17 14.33
C LEU A 31 -4.88 12.95 13.07
N PRO A 32 -5.16 13.97 12.26
CA PRO A 32 -5.72 13.73 10.94
C PRO A 32 -4.71 12.87 10.20
N LEU A 33 -5.09 11.63 9.87
CA LEU A 33 -4.42 10.86 8.84
C LEU A 33 -4.78 11.48 7.48
N ASP A 34 -4.43 12.74 7.30
CA ASP A 34 -4.36 13.41 6.02
C ASP A 34 -2.88 13.58 5.70
N THR A 35 -2.19 12.45 5.52
CA THR A 35 -0.91 12.49 4.83
C THR A 35 -1.25 12.47 3.35
N GLY A 36 -1.46 13.67 2.81
CA GLY A 36 -1.46 13.98 1.39
C GLY A 36 -0.11 13.71 0.73
N ILE A 37 0.40 12.48 0.88
CA ILE A 37 1.29 11.85 -0.07
C ILE A 37 0.41 10.83 -0.76
N ARG A 38 -0.47 11.27 -1.68
CA ARG A 38 -0.98 10.35 -2.71
C ARG A 38 0.22 10.04 -3.59
N SER A 39 0.98 9.08 -3.09
CA SER A 39 2.36 8.82 -3.43
C SER A 39 2.44 8.49 -4.91
N VAL A 40 3.09 9.35 -5.67
CA VAL A 40 3.58 9.02 -7.02
C VAL A 40 4.41 7.72 -7.01
N TYR A 41 4.81 7.23 -5.83
CA TYR A 41 5.57 6.01 -5.56
C TYR A 41 4.77 4.70 -5.50
N PHE A 42 3.47 4.69 -5.81
CA PHE A 42 2.70 3.43 -5.83
C PHE A 42 2.63 2.78 -7.21
N LYS A 43 3.04 3.49 -8.28
CA LYS A 43 3.17 2.88 -9.60
C LYS A 43 4.25 1.79 -9.54
N PRO A 44 3.93 0.53 -9.89
CA PRO A 44 4.93 -0.52 -9.93
C PRO A 44 5.98 -0.23 -11.01
N GLU A 45 7.18 -0.76 -10.80
CA GLU A 45 8.27 -0.71 -11.77
C GLU A 45 7.85 -1.41 -13.07
N ILE A 46 8.50 -1.04 -14.18
CA ILE A 46 8.26 -1.69 -15.47
C ILE A 46 8.59 -3.17 -15.35
N PHE A 47 7.64 -4.03 -15.70
CA PHE A 47 7.83 -5.47 -15.67
C PHE A 47 8.70 -5.92 -16.84
N ASP A 48 9.86 -6.49 -16.51
CA ASP A 48 10.82 -7.07 -17.45
C ASP A 48 10.90 -8.60 -17.29
N GLU A 49 9.75 -9.25 -17.08
CA GLU A 49 9.61 -10.72 -16.97
C GLU A 49 10.23 -11.35 -15.70
N SER A 50 10.92 -10.55 -14.87
CA SER A 50 11.62 -10.98 -13.65
C SER A 50 10.87 -10.64 -12.37
N ASN A 51 10.99 -11.48 -11.33
CA ASN A 51 10.36 -11.30 -10.02
C ASN A 51 8.83 -11.07 -10.10
N PHE A 52 8.14 -11.88 -10.92
CA PHE A 52 6.73 -11.67 -11.24
C PHE A 52 5.86 -11.61 -9.99
N LYS A 53 6.07 -12.46 -8.98
CA LYS A 53 5.26 -12.44 -7.74
C LYS A 53 5.34 -11.12 -7.00
N ARG A 54 6.56 -10.53 -6.92
CA ARG A 54 6.78 -9.24 -6.26
C ARG A 54 6.16 -8.09 -7.05
N TRP A 55 6.34 -8.11 -8.37
CA TRP A 55 5.72 -7.13 -9.25
C TRP A 55 4.20 -7.22 -9.21
N GLN A 56 3.66 -8.44 -9.29
CA GLN A 56 2.24 -8.73 -9.24
C GLN A 56 1.60 -8.23 -7.94
N ALA A 57 2.23 -8.48 -6.79
CA ALA A 57 1.73 -7.95 -5.52
C ALA A 57 1.66 -6.42 -5.51
N ARG A 58 2.68 -5.73 -6.06
CA ARG A 58 2.69 -4.27 -6.21
C ARG A 58 1.61 -3.79 -7.20
N ALA A 59 1.43 -4.48 -8.32
CA ALA A 59 0.42 -4.16 -9.32
C ALA A 59 -1.01 -4.34 -8.79
N LYS A 60 -1.28 -5.43 -8.02
CA LYS A 60 -2.56 -5.65 -7.34
C LYS A 60 -2.88 -4.49 -6.40
N LEU A 61 -1.93 -4.17 -5.52
CA LEU A 61 -2.06 -3.07 -4.57
C LEU A 61 -2.34 -1.76 -5.31
N TRP A 62 -1.59 -1.46 -6.37
CA TRP A 62 -1.78 -0.27 -7.19
C TRP A 62 -3.14 -0.17 -7.86
N LEU A 63 -3.66 -1.26 -8.42
CA LEU A 63 -5.01 -1.29 -9.00
C LEU A 63 -6.10 -1.10 -7.93
N MET A 64 -5.86 -1.54 -6.70
CA MET A 64 -6.78 -1.29 -5.57
C MET A 64 -6.80 0.19 -5.16
N ASP A 65 -5.65 0.86 -5.13
CA ASP A 65 -5.55 2.32 -4.88
C ASP A 65 -6.28 3.13 -5.96
N GLN A 66 -6.12 2.72 -7.22
CA GLN A 66 -6.80 3.36 -8.35
C GLN A 66 -8.30 3.05 -8.42
N LYS A 67 -8.83 2.23 -7.51
CA LYS A 67 -10.24 1.76 -7.52
C LYS A 67 -10.63 1.11 -8.85
N LEU A 68 -9.71 0.35 -9.47
CA LEU A 68 -9.93 -0.37 -10.73
C LEU A 68 -9.93 -1.90 -10.53
N PHE A 69 -9.43 -2.39 -9.40
CA PHE A 69 -9.31 -3.82 -9.14
C PHE A 69 -10.66 -4.57 -9.12
N TRP A 70 -11.76 -3.88 -8.79
CA TRP A 70 -13.11 -4.47 -8.79
C TRP A 70 -13.50 -5.04 -10.16
N VAL A 71 -12.99 -4.44 -11.24
CA VAL A 71 -13.23 -4.90 -12.62
C VAL A 71 -12.63 -6.28 -12.89
N ILE A 72 -11.42 -6.51 -12.37
CA ILE A 72 -10.69 -7.76 -12.52
C ILE A 72 -11.28 -8.83 -11.60
N SER A 73 -11.60 -8.45 -10.36
CA SER A 73 -12.03 -9.37 -9.31
C SER A 73 -13.45 -9.88 -9.50
N SER A 74 -14.38 -9.04 -9.95
CA SER A 74 -15.81 -9.36 -10.00
C SER A 74 -16.43 -8.87 -11.30
N PRO A 75 -16.25 -9.60 -12.43
CA PRO A 75 -16.95 -9.30 -13.67
C PRO A 75 -18.48 -9.30 -13.43
N PRO A 76 -19.23 -8.41 -14.09
CA PRO A 76 -20.65 -8.26 -13.87
C PRO A 76 -21.36 -9.56 -14.23
N LYS A 77 -22.03 -10.15 -13.26
CA LYS A 77 -22.86 -11.33 -13.46
C LYS A 77 -24.29 -10.88 -13.73
N GLY A 78 -24.64 -10.71 -15.00
CA GLY A 78 -26.01 -10.41 -15.44
C GLY A 78 -26.14 -9.17 -16.33
N THR A 79 -27.38 -8.78 -16.60
CA THR A 79 -27.70 -7.59 -17.40
C THR A 79 -27.42 -6.33 -16.57
N LEU A 80 -26.31 -5.67 -16.85
CA LEU A 80 -26.06 -4.33 -16.33
C LEU A 80 -27.01 -3.33 -17.00
N ASP A 81 -27.47 -2.36 -16.22
CA ASP A 81 -28.13 -1.16 -16.75
C ASP A 81 -27.21 -0.46 -17.76
N GLY A 82 -27.78 0.20 -18.79
CA GLY A 82 -26.99 0.82 -19.86
C GLY A 82 -25.92 1.78 -19.36
N LYS A 83 -26.20 2.52 -18.29
CA LYS A 83 -25.22 3.42 -17.65
C LYS A 83 -24.13 2.65 -16.91
N ALA A 84 -24.49 1.62 -16.15
CA ALA A 84 -23.55 0.78 -15.40
C ALA A 84 -22.64 -0.03 -16.35
N ARG A 85 -23.13 -0.39 -17.54
CA ARG A 85 -22.35 -1.04 -18.58
C ARG A 85 -21.25 -0.14 -19.14
N SER A 86 -21.59 1.10 -19.49
CA SER A 86 -20.60 2.07 -19.96
C SER A 86 -19.52 2.32 -18.91
N GLU A 87 -19.91 2.54 -17.65
CA GLU A 87 -18.95 2.76 -16.56
C GLU A 87 -18.05 1.54 -16.31
N TRP A 88 -18.59 0.33 -16.47
CA TRP A 88 -17.82 -0.90 -16.44
C TRP A 88 -16.79 -0.97 -17.58
N GLU A 89 -17.21 -0.68 -18.81
CA GLU A 89 -16.34 -0.69 -19.99
C GLU A 89 -15.24 0.36 -19.87
N ASP A 90 -15.56 1.58 -19.43
CA ASP A 90 -14.59 2.64 -19.15
C ASP A 90 -13.59 2.21 -18.07
N ALA A 91 -14.06 1.63 -16.96
CA ALA A 91 -13.19 1.13 -15.90
C ALA A 91 -12.32 -0.06 -16.36
N THR A 92 -12.85 -0.90 -17.25
CA THR A 92 -12.11 -2.03 -17.87
C THR A 92 -10.99 -1.51 -18.76
N ASN A 93 -11.31 -0.57 -19.65
CA ASN A 93 -10.33 0.07 -20.51
C ASN A 93 -9.25 0.80 -19.69
N ALA A 94 -9.66 1.51 -18.63
CA ALA A 94 -8.72 2.16 -17.72
C ALA A 94 -7.82 1.15 -16.99
N ALA A 95 -8.37 0.02 -16.51
CA ALA A 95 -7.59 -1.04 -15.87
C ALA A 95 -6.56 -1.65 -16.83
N ILE A 96 -6.96 -1.96 -18.06
CA ILE A 96 -6.07 -2.49 -19.11
C ILE A 96 -4.98 -1.48 -19.42
N ALA A 97 -5.34 -0.22 -19.72
CA ALA A 97 -4.36 0.83 -20.02
C ALA A 97 -3.35 1.02 -18.87
N ARG A 98 -3.82 0.92 -17.62
CA ARG A 98 -2.98 1.07 -16.44
C ARG A 98 -2.04 -0.13 -16.27
N LEU A 99 -2.53 -1.36 -16.47
CA LEU A 99 -1.70 -2.57 -16.53
C LEU A 99 -0.66 -2.49 -17.64
N LEU A 100 -1.06 -2.13 -18.86
CA LEU A 100 -0.16 -1.98 -20.00
C LEU A 100 0.94 -0.93 -19.74
N ALA A 101 0.63 0.16 -19.03
CA ALA A 101 1.58 1.22 -18.70
C ALA A 101 2.68 0.82 -17.68
N VAL A 102 2.59 -0.37 -17.09
CA VAL A 102 3.59 -0.94 -16.16
C VAL A 102 4.24 -2.21 -16.72
N LEU A 103 3.91 -2.58 -17.96
CA LEU A 103 4.60 -3.61 -18.73
C LEU A 103 5.72 -2.98 -19.57
N SER A 104 6.75 -3.76 -19.90
CA SER A 104 7.75 -3.34 -20.89
C SER A 104 7.14 -3.23 -22.28
N ASN A 105 7.76 -2.43 -23.17
CA ASN A 105 7.26 -2.21 -24.53
C ASN A 105 7.06 -3.51 -25.33
N ARG A 106 7.90 -4.52 -25.07
CA ARG A 106 7.78 -5.85 -25.70
C ARG A 106 6.49 -6.57 -25.27
N LEU A 107 6.18 -6.53 -23.97
CA LEU A 107 4.97 -7.14 -23.43
C LEU A 107 3.73 -6.34 -23.82
N PHE A 108 3.85 -5.01 -23.87
CA PHE A 108 2.78 -4.13 -24.33
C PHE A 108 2.26 -4.57 -25.71
N ASP A 109 3.14 -4.79 -26.69
CA ASP A 109 2.76 -5.17 -28.06
C ASP A 109 2.01 -6.52 -28.12
N ILE A 110 2.36 -7.46 -27.25
CA ILE A 110 1.71 -8.77 -27.16
C ILE A 110 0.32 -8.64 -26.53
N TYR A 111 0.21 -7.85 -25.47
CA TYR A 111 -0.97 -7.79 -24.61
C TYR A 111 -1.96 -6.66 -24.94
N VAL A 112 -1.61 -5.73 -25.83
CA VAL A 112 -2.51 -4.63 -26.25
C VAL A 112 -3.77 -5.13 -26.98
N THR A 113 -3.73 -6.34 -27.55
CA THR A 113 -4.85 -6.95 -28.26
C THR A 113 -5.98 -7.42 -27.34
N TYR A 114 -5.77 -7.43 -26.02
CA TYR A 114 -6.75 -7.90 -25.05
C TYR A 114 -7.76 -6.80 -24.70
N THR A 115 -9.04 -7.13 -24.83
CA THR A 115 -10.18 -6.27 -24.45
C THR A 115 -10.70 -6.54 -23.04
N ASP A 116 -10.23 -7.62 -22.42
CA ASP A 116 -10.71 -8.09 -21.12
C ASP A 116 -9.63 -7.98 -20.05
N ALA A 117 -9.81 -7.05 -19.10
CA ALA A 117 -8.86 -6.82 -18.00
C ALA A 117 -8.60 -8.09 -17.19
N LYS A 118 -9.65 -8.88 -16.95
CA LYS A 118 -9.54 -10.15 -16.20
C LYS A 118 -8.74 -11.20 -16.97
N LYS A 119 -8.99 -11.34 -18.28
CA LYS A 119 -8.29 -12.31 -19.11
C LYS A 119 -6.81 -11.94 -19.23
N LEU A 120 -6.51 -10.66 -19.44
CA LEU A 120 -5.15 -10.15 -19.42
C LEU A 120 -4.44 -10.47 -18.10
N TRP A 121 -5.11 -10.23 -16.96
CA TRP A 121 -4.57 -10.52 -15.64
C TRP A 121 -4.28 -12.02 -15.43
N ASP A 122 -5.21 -12.89 -15.85
CA ASP A 122 -5.11 -14.34 -15.72
C ASP A 122 -4.01 -14.93 -16.61
N GLU A 123 -3.89 -14.47 -17.86
CA GLU A 123 -2.83 -14.87 -18.79
C GLU A 123 -1.43 -14.47 -18.27
N LEU A 124 -1.31 -13.29 -17.65
CA LEU A 124 -0.07 -12.87 -17.00
C LEU A 124 0.26 -13.77 -15.82
N ASP A 125 -0.72 -14.07 -14.96
CA ASP A 125 -0.54 -14.99 -13.84
C ASP A 125 -0.12 -16.38 -14.33
N GLN A 126 -0.82 -16.95 -15.31
CA GLN A 126 -0.50 -18.27 -15.85
C GLN A 126 0.90 -18.33 -16.48
N LYS A 127 1.26 -17.39 -17.35
CA LYS A 127 2.57 -17.42 -18.05
C LYS A 127 3.75 -17.23 -17.11
N TYR A 128 3.63 -16.34 -16.13
CA TYR A 128 4.78 -15.89 -15.33
C TYR A 128 4.80 -16.44 -13.90
N SER A 129 3.71 -17.03 -13.41
CA SER A 129 3.67 -17.70 -12.10
C SER A 129 4.55 -18.96 -12.09
N GLU A 130 4.63 -19.69 -13.20
CA GLU A 130 5.46 -20.89 -13.32
C GLU A 130 6.96 -20.58 -13.52
N GLY A 131 7.29 -19.50 -14.24
CA GLY A 131 8.68 -19.10 -14.52
C GLY A 131 9.45 -18.61 -13.29
N ASP A 132 8.76 -18.00 -12.32
CA ASP A 132 9.35 -17.53 -11.06
C ASP A 132 9.72 -18.69 -10.11
N ASN A 133 9.12 -19.87 -10.28
CA ASN A 133 9.47 -21.07 -9.49
C ASN A 133 10.77 -21.76 -9.99
N GLY A 134 11.30 -21.38 -11.16
CA GLY A 134 12.42 -22.07 -11.81
C GLY A 134 13.77 -21.37 -11.71
N ASN A 135 13.84 -20.11 -11.26
CA ASN A 135 15.08 -19.31 -11.30
C ASN A 135 15.78 -19.15 -9.94
N GLU A 136 15.50 -20.05 -9.00
CA GLU A 136 16.30 -20.23 -7.77
C GLU A 136 17.41 -21.28 -7.95
N LEU A 137 17.87 -21.52 -9.19
CA LEU A 137 19.01 -22.40 -9.45
C LEU A 137 20.31 -21.75 -8.95
N PHE A 138 20.57 -21.96 -7.67
CA PHE A 138 21.89 -22.16 -7.05
C PHE A 138 23.00 -21.21 -7.52
N THR A 139 23.07 -20.01 -6.94
CA THR A 139 24.38 -19.33 -6.77
C THR A 139 24.96 -19.66 -5.40
N THR A 140 25.20 -20.95 -5.15
CA THR A 140 26.08 -21.44 -4.08
C THR A 140 27.21 -22.25 -4.71
N ALA A 141 27.78 -21.74 -5.80
CA ALA A 141 29.07 -22.21 -6.28
C ALA A 141 30.19 -21.57 -5.45
N THR A 142 30.54 -22.27 -4.37
CA THR A 142 31.94 -22.54 -3.98
C THR A 142 32.80 -21.35 -3.51
N TYR A 143 32.51 -20.82 -2.31
CA TYR A 143 33.48 -20.03 -1.52
C TYR A 143 34.20 -20.88 -0.45
N LEU A 144 34.46 -22.15 -0.74
CA LEU A 144 35.30 -23.00 0.10
C LEU A 144 36.36 -23.66 -0.79
N ASN A 145 37.32 -22.86 -1.24
CA ASN A 145 38.62 -23.39 -1.61
C ASN A 145 39.59 -23.04 -0.48
N TYR A 146 40.31 -24.07 -0.05
CA TYR A 146 41.12 -24.25 1.15
C TYR A 146 42.23 -23.20 1.37
#